data_AF-A0A1B6CS61-F1
#
_entry.id   AF-A0A1B6CS61-F1
#
_cell.length_a   1.000
_cell.length_b   1.000
_cell.length_c   1.000
_cell.angle_alpha   90.00
_cell.angle_beta   90.00
_cell.angle_gamma   90.00
#
_symmetry.space_group_name_H-M   'P 1'
#
loop_
_entity.id
_entity.type
_entity.pdbx_description
1 polymer ?
#
loop_
_entity_poly.entity_id
_entity_poly.type
_entity_poly.pdbx_seq_one_letter_code
_entity_poly.pdbx_strand_id
1 'polypeptide(L)'
;VEGSVVRDGIKIPPESGIDVITCIAFKSNQIVQADVSGCLNVWDLKARASQNMHTGRGWIKKMRFSPGKGNLKLLILYSDGVDIVDLKNGQYERIAELKCPKDMVKITDIDWAAPDAPVLATEDGCLRIMDIKLSLSSSPLPDYTYQEPVCCTSLLPPSVQSQLQVLMSIPASKDVGYSTRFTVQDGIPLDQLKAVNEQVALLDMEALRSCKLGTAELSLVTAILLRDLPNIDFWTVALYYLQIGALQAQERKENHEEQKDKMQRLDSVPVSDFKRINKYPSVQPLDTCWDFLCDPYSYQKLQLERVNLYEWRRGDYKHTQRVVERLILLGEMDRAVQLLLETDLDNPNYYTDGIKACLVATIQSTGAAQSTIKLVATNLIANGNIWEGVQLLCLIGKGLDGCRYLSSYGLWEPAVWLAKSILPPAENLEVLKKWVDHLSNIGEKDLAVLVLISLCQFEKALELLISYGQEVKAGLLLIALQDFKIPVENNIL
;
A
#
# COMPACT_ATOMS: atom_id res chain seq x y z
N VAL A 1 7.49 -27.05 18.09
CA VAL A 1 7.08 -28.06 19.08
C VAL A 1 7.32 -29.42 18.45
N GLU A 2 8.47 -30.05 18.71
CA GLU A 2 8.83 -31.33 18.09
C GLU A 2 9.34 -32.31 19.16
N GLY A 3 8.69 -33.48 19.23
CA GLY A 3 9.34 -34.73 19.61
C GLY A 3 9.38 -35.10 21.09
N SER A 4 8.23 -35.31 21.71
CA SER A 4 8.10 -36.19 22.88
C SER A 4 6.69 -36.79 22.89
N VAL A 5 6.57 -38.02 22.40
CA VAL A 5 5.32 -38.80 22.44
C VAL A 5 5.11 -39.24 23.89
N VAL A 6 4.51 -38.36 24.69
CA VAL A 6 3.97 -38.77 26.00
C VAL A 6 2.76 -39.64 25.69
N ARG A 7 2.78 -40.89 26.16
CA ARG A 7 1.59 -41.76 26.03
C ARG A 7 0.45 -41.13 26.83
N ASP A 8 -0.70 -41.01 26.19
CA ASP A 8 -1.92 -40.48 26.80
C ASP A 8 -2.28 -41.29 28.08
N GLY A 9 -2.67 -40.60 29.15
CA GLY A 9 -3.11 -41.22 30.41
C GLY A 9 -2.07 -41.42 31.54
N ILE A 10 -0.86 -40.87 31.46
CA ILE A 10 0.08 -40.87 32.60
C ILE A 10 -0.42 -39.90 33.68
N LYS A 11 -0.78 -40.44 34.86
CA LYS A 11 -1.14 -39.65 36.05
C LYS A 11 0.09 -39.44 36.93
N ILE A 12 0.45 -38.19 37.18
CA ILE A 12 1.47 -37.81 38.15
C ILE A 12 0.79 -37.76 39.53
N PRO A 13 1.26 -38.52 40.53
CA PRO A 13 0.68 -38.48 41.87
C PRO A 13 0.89 -37.11 42.51
N PRO A 14 -0.06 -36.62 43.33
CA PRO A 14 0.14 -35.38 44.09
C PRO A 14 1.25 -35.59 45.11
N GLU A 15 2.26 -34.73 45.10
CA GLU A 15 3.37 -34.78 46.06
C GLU A 15 3.13 -33.86 47.25
N SER A 16 3.51 -34.34 48.43
CA SER A 16 3.46 -33.57 49.66
C SER A 16 4.60 -32.54 49.70
N GLY A 17 4.28 -31.27 49.90
CA GLY A 17 5.26 -30.19 50.07
C GLY A 17 5.36 -29.17 48.93
N ILE A 18 4.48 -29.26 47.92
CA ILE A 18 4.36 -28.24 46.87
C ILE A 18 3.29 -27.24 47.31
N ASP A 19 3.62 -25.95 47.31
CA ASP A 19 2.65 -24.87 47.54
C ASP A 19 1.78 -24.65 46.28
N VAL A 20 0.97 -23.59 46.22
CA VAL A 20 0.14 -23.30 45.05
C VAL A 20 1.00 -23.22 43.78
N ILE A 21 0.73 -24.11 42.81
CA ILE A 21 1.44 -24.14 41.54
C ILE A 21 1.06 -22.91 40.72
N THR A 22 2.06 -22.14 40.29
CA THR A 22 1.87 -20.90 39.53
C THR A 22 2.04 -21.11 38.03
N CYS A 23 2.98 -21.97 37.63
CA CYS A 23 3.22 -22.27 36.22
C CYS A 23 3.83 -23.65 36.03
N ILE A 24 3.69 -24.18 34.80
CA ILE A 24 4.19 -25.48 34.38
C ILE A 24 4.89 -25.33 33.03
N ALA A 25 6.02 -26.00 32.85
CA ALA A 25 6.77 -26.06 31.62
C ALA A 25 7.18 -27.50 31.32
N PHE A 26 7.16 -27.86 30.05
CA PHE A 26 7.43 -29.23 29.61
C PHE A 26 8.44 -29.21 28.47
N LYS A 27 9.48 -30.04 28.59
CA LYS A 27 10.41 -30.28 27.51
C LYS A 27 11.06 -31.66 27.63
N SER A 28 11.15 -32.36 26.49
CA SER A 28 11.73 -33.70 26.40
C SER A 28 11.03 -34.70 27.32
N ASN A 29 11.68 -35.18 28.39
CA ASN A 29 11.07 -36.05 29.39
C ASN A 29 10.86 -35.36 30.75
N GLN A 30 11.10 -34.05 30.84
CA GLN A 30 11.03 -33.30 32.09
C GLN A 30 9.79 -32.41 32.11
N ILE A 31 8.99 -32.53 33.16
CA ILE A 31 7.93 -31.60 33.51
C ILE A 31 8.42 -30.81 34.72
N VAL A 32 8.50 -29.49 34.58
CA VAL A 32 8.85 -28.60 35.68
C VAL A 32 7.58 -27.91 36.14
N GLN A 33 7.32 -27.94 37.44
CA GLN A 33 6.26 -27.20 38.10
C GLN A 33 6.90 -26.16 39.02
N ALA A 34 6.39 -24.95 39.02
CA ALA A 34 6.85 -23.89 39.91
C ALA A 34 5.72 -23.49 40.85
N ASP A 35 6.07 -23.09 42.07
CA ASP A 35 5.12 -22.66 43.09
C ASP A 35 5.29 -21.17 43.48
N VAL A 36 4.42 -20.69 44.37
CA VAL A 36 4.47 -19.33 44.94
C VAL A 36 5.69 -19.14 45.85
N SER A 37 6.22 -20.22 46.43
CA SER A 37 7.35 -20.17 47.37
C SER A 37 8.73 -20.05 46.69
N GLY A 38 8.78 -20.25 45.37
CA GLY A 38 10.03 -20.26 44.58
C GLY A 38 10.73 -21.63 44.56
N CYS A 39 9.96 -22.70 44.76
CA CYS A 39 10.38 -24.08 44.56
C CYS A 39 10.03 -24.54 43.14
N LEU A 40 10.97 -25.25 42.52
CA LEU A 40 10.79 -25.96 41.26
C LEU A 40 10.72 -27.45 41.56
N ASN A 41 9.61 -28.09 41.21
CA ASN A 41 9.52 -29.54 41.17
C ASN A 41 9.79 -30.04 39.75
N VAL A 42 10.86 -30.79 39.56
CA VAL A 42 11.26 -31.38 38.29
C VAL A 42 10.90 -32.86 38.27
N TRP A 43 9.93 -33.23 37.44
CA TRP A 43 9.49 -34.61 37.25
C TRP A 43 10.10 -35.21 35.99
N ASP A 44 10.85 -36.30 36.13
CA ASP A 44 11.37 -37.06 34.99
C ASP A 44 10.40 -38.20 34.64
N LEU A 45 9.76 -38.09 33.46
CA LEU A 45 8.82 -39.08 32.93
C LEU A 45 9.47 -40.47 32.72
N LYS A 46 10.79 -40.53 32.46
CA LYS A 46 11.51 -41.80 32.28
C LYS A 46 11.84 -42.46 33.61
N ALA A 47 12.39 -41.69 34.54
CA ALA A 47 12.79 -42.20 35.86
C ALA A 47 11.58 -42.38 36.81
N ARG A 48 10.43 -41.75 36.50
CA ARG A 48 9.24 -41.67 37.37
C ARG A 48 9.58 -41.19 38.78
N ALA A 49 10.50 -40.23 38.85
CA ALA A 49 10.97 -39.63 40.07
C ALA A 49 10.88 -38.11 39.96
N SER A 50 10.64 -37.46 41.10
CA SER A 50 10.64 -36.02 41.28
C SER A 50 11.89 -35.55 42.00
N GLN A 51 12.26 -34.32 41.73
CA GLN A 51 13.31 -33.61 42.46
C GLN A 51 12.81 -32.20 42.75
N ASN A 52 12.82 -31.82 44.03
CA ASN A 52 12.49 -30.47 44.47
C ASN A 52 13.77 -29.63 44.54
N MET A 53 13.73 -28.44 43.93
CA MET A 53 14.84 -27.51 43.83
C MET A 53 14.38 -26.13 44.26
N HIS A 54 15.03 -25.53 45.26
CA HIS A 54 14.72 -24.17 45.67
C HIS A 54 15.54 -23.17 44.87
N THR A 55 14.87 -22.18 44.25
CA THR A 55 15.58 -21.14 43.48
C THR A 55 16.18 -20.05 44.35
N GLY A 56 15.90 -20.04 45.66
CA GLY A 56 16.37 -18.99 46.59
C GLY A 56 15.76 -17.60 46.33
N ARG A 57 14.67 -17.56 45.55
CA ARG A 57 13.88 -16.36 45.22
C ARG A 57 12.41 -16.66 45.54
N GLY A 58 11.57 -15.63 45.55
CA GLY A 58 10.14 -15.77 45.85
C GLY A 58 9.31 -16.19 44.64
N TRP A 59 8.08 -15.68 44.60
CA TRP A 59 7.04 -16.01 43.63
C TRP A 59 7.50 -16.04 42.16
N ILE A 60 7.43 -17.24 41.56
CA ILE A 60 7.66 -17.48 40.13
C ILE A 60 6.37 -17.21 39.35
N LYS A 61 6.40 -16.28 38.39
CA LYS A 61 5.24 -15.91 37.55
C LYS A 61 5.14 -16.72 36.27
N LYS A 62 6.27 -16.98 35.60
CA LYS A 62 6.32 -17.70 34.33
C LYS A 62 7.66 -18.39 34.18
N MET A 63 7.68 -19.51 33.45
CA MET A 63 8.92 -20.15 33.04
C MET A 63 8.81 -20.73 31.63
N ARG A 64 9.91 -20.70 30.87
CA ARG A 64 9.98 -21.19 29.48
C ARG A 64 11.32 -21.83 29.18
N PHE A 65 11.28 -23.06 28.65
CA PHE A 65 12.47 -23.71 28.15
C PHE A 65 12.98 -23.05 26.87
N SER A 66 14.28 -22.86 26.79
CA SER A 66 14.98 -22.41 25.59
C SER A 66 14.72 -23.34 24.41
N PRO A 67 14.67 -22.89 23.15
CA PRO A 67 14.50 -23.77 21.99
C PRO A 67 15.73 -24.65 21.73
N GLY A 68 15.56 -25.74 20.97
CA GLY A 68 16.62 -26.68 20.57
C GLY A 68 16.56 -28.05 21.25
N LYS A 69 16.94 -29.11 20.53
CA LYS A 69 16.93 -30.50 21.03
C LYS A 69 18.00 -30.68 22.12
N GLY A 70 17.61 -31.23 23.27
CA GLY A 70 18.52 -31.45 24.41
C GLY A 70 18.92 -30.19 25.19
N ASN A 71 18.46 -29.00 24.80
CA ASN A 71 18.72 -27.78 25.53
C ASN A 71 17.79 -27.68 26.76
N LEU A 72 18.31 -27.88 27.96
CA LEU A 72 17.52 -27.83 29.20
C LEU A 72 17.66 -26.49 29.93
N LYS A 73 18.07 -25.44 29.22
CA LYS A 73 18.02 -24.08 29.76
C LYS A 73 16.57 -23.63 29.97
N LEU A 74 16.29 -23.10 31.15
CA LEU A 74 15.00 -22.62 31.60
C LEU A 74 15.12 -21.13 31.95
N LEU A 75 14.27 -20.30 31.34
CA LEU A 75 14.10 -18.89 31.68
C LEU A 75 12.96 -18.78 32.69
N ILE A 76 13.21 -18.07 33.79
CA ILE A 76 12.27 -17.95 34.93
C ILE A 76 12.03 -16.47 35.21
N LEU A 77 10.76 -16.07 35.24
CA LEU A 77 10.30 -14.73 35.59
C LEU A 77 9.81 -14.71 37.03
N TYR A 78 10.38 -13.82 37.83
CA TYR A 78 10.00 -13.53 39.22
C TYR A 78 9.20 -12.22 39.30
N SER A 79 8.77 -11.85 40.51
CA SER A 79 8.19 -10.52 40.76
C SER A 79 9.20 -9.38 40.64
N ASP A 80 10.49 -9.66 40.85
CA ASP A 80 11.58 -8.69 40.99
C ASP A 80 12.73 -8.89 39.99
N GLY A 81 12.58 -9.79 39.01
CA GLY A 81 13.66 -10.07 38.05
C GLY A 81 13.45 -11.33 37.22
N VAL A 82 14.51 -11.73 36.51
CA VAL A 82 14.55 -12.90 35.62
C VAL A 82 15.84 -13.68 35.83
N ASP A 83 15.75 -15.00 35.86
CA ASP A 83 16.91 -15.89 35.91
C ASP A 83 16.94 -16.84 34.72
N ILE A 84 18.15 -17.24 34.32
CA ILE A 84 18.38 -18.32 33.36
C ILE A 84 19.12 -19.44 34.08
N VAL A 85 18.59 -20.64 33.99
CA VAL A 85 19.09 -21.84 34.68
C VAL A 85 19.31 -22.96 33.67
N ASP A 86 20.36 -23.76 33.79
CA ASP A 86 20.49 -25.05 33.08
C ASP A 86 20.07 -26.20 34.01
N LEU A 87 19.17 -27.06 33.53
CA LEU A 87 18.67 -28.24 34.25
C LEU A 87 19.30 -29.55 33.77
N LYS A 88 20.49 -29.49 33.17
CA LYS A 88 21.23 -30.68 32.78
C LYS A 88 21.54 -31.57 33.98
N ASN A 89 21.45 -32.87 33.77
CA ASN A 89 21.77 -33.92 34.77
C ASN A 89 20.97 -33.81 36.10
N GLY A 90 19.82 -33.13 36.11
CA GLY A 90 19.00 -32.98 37.33
C GLY A 90 19.64 -32.05 38.37
N GLN A 91 20.58 -31.19 37.97
CA GLN A 91 21.16 -30.15 38.83
C GLN A 91 20.63 -28.77 38.44
N TYR A 92 20.48 -27.90 39.44
CA TYR A 92 20.04 -26.52 39.25
C TYR A 92 21.30 -25.65 39.12
N GLU A 93 21.68 -25.32 37.89
CA GLU A 93 22.84 -24.46 37.62
C GLU A 93 22.36 -23.09 37.12
N ARG A 94 22.51 -22.03 37.93
CA ARG A 94 22.13 -20.68 37.52
C ARG A 94 23.19 -20.09 36.56
N ILE A 95 22.80 -19.81 35.32
CA ILE A 95 23.65 -19.22 34.28
C ILE A 95 23.71 -17.70 34.41
N ALA A 96 22.55 -17.06 34.59
CA ALA A 96 22.44 -15.60 34.62
C ALA A 96 21.29 -15.15 35.53
N GLU A 97 21.43 -13.93 36.05
CA GLU A 97 20.50 -13.32 36.99
C GLU A 97 20.36 -11.84 36.66
N LEU A 98 19.13 -11.39 36.39
CA LEU A 98 18.79 -9.99 36.20
C LEU A 98 17.81 -9.57 37.30
N LYS A 99 18.20 -8.60 38.13
CA LYS A 99 17.32 -7.97 39.13
C LYS A 99 16.78 -6.67 38.55
N CYS A 100 15.48 -6.45 38.74
CA CYS A 100 14.80 -5.21 38.38
C CYS A 100 14.61 -4.36 39.65
N PRO A 101 15.56 -3.49 40.03
CA PRO A 101 15.36 -2.53 41.11
C PRO A 101 14.22 -1.56 40.75
N LYS A 102 13.74 -0.80 41.75
CA LYS A 102 12.60 0.13 41.58
C LYS A 102 12.79 1.18 40.48
N ASP A 103 14.04 1.51 40.15
CA ASP A 103 14.39 2.51 39.13
C ASP A 103 14.49 1.92 37.71
N MET A 104 14.32 0.60 37.55
CA MET A 104 14.35 -0.09 36.26
C MET A 104 12.93 -0.41 35.78
N VAL A 105 12.72 -0.34 34.47
CA VAL A 105 11.45 -0.74 33.84
C VAL A 105 11.16 -2.20 34.19
N LYS A 106 9.96 -2.49 34.70
CA LYS A 106 9.58 -3.84 35.10
C LYS A 106 9.37 -4.74 33.89
N ILE A 107 9.69 -6.01 34.07
CA ILE A 107 9.50 -7.06 33.07
C ILE A 107 8.08 -7.62 33.24
N THR A 108 7.28 -7.51 32.19
CA THR A 108 5.90 -7.98 32.15
C THR A 108 5.81 -9.42 31.69
N ASP A 109 6.62 -9.82 30.70
CA ASP A 109 6.62 -11.17 30.15
C ASP A 109 7.99 -11.61 29.63
N ILE A 110 8.17 -12.92 29.48
CA ILE A 110 9.41 -13.57 29.01
C ILE A 110 9.17 -14.61 27.91
N ASP A 111 10.10 -14.71 26.97
CA ASP A 111 10.19 -15.82 26.00
C ASP A 111 11.62 -15.98 25.43
N TRP A 112 11.80 -16.84 24.44
CA TRP A 112 13.06 -17.04 23.71
C TRP A 112 12.91 -16.78 22.21
N ALA A 113 13.78 -15.95 21.63
CA ALA A 113 13.87 -15.77 20.19
C ALA A 113 14.75 -16.85 19.54
N ALA A 114 15.83 -17.24 20.23
CA ALA A 114 16.78 -18.25 19.79
C ALA A 114 17.35 -19.01 21.01
N PRO A 115 18.10 -20.12 20.84
CA PRO A 115 18.59 -20.92 21.96
C PRO A 115 19.44 -20.16 23.00
N ASP A 116 20.11 -19.08 22.57
CA ASP A 116 20.95 -18.22 23.41
C ASP A 116 20.48 -16.75 23.43
N ALA A 117 19.25 -16.48 22.98
CA ALA A 117 18.66 -15.14 22.91
C ALA A 117 17.32 -15.08 23.66
N PRO A 118 17.34 -14.84 24.99
CA PRO A 118 16.13 -14.55 25.77
C PRO A 118 15.50 -13.22 25.34
N VAL A 119 14.17 -13.15 25.40
CA VAL A 119 13.36 -11.97 25.07
C VAL A 119 12.58 -11.55 26.31
N LEU A 120 12.69 -10.26 26.63
CA LEU A 120 11.97 -9.63 27.73
C LEU A 120 10.97 -8.62 27.19
N ALA A 121 9.71 -8.73 27.59
CA ALA A 121 8.72 -7.68 27.40
C ALA A 121 8.70 -6.79 28.65
N THR A 122 8.70 -5.48 28.45
CA THR A 122 8.84 -4.49 29.52
C THR A 122 7.67 -3.51 29.52
N GLU A 123 7.40 -2.89 30.67
CA GLU A 123 6.26 -1.97 30.86
C GLU A 123 6.31 -0.71 29.95
N ASP A 124 7.47 -0.35 29.42
CA ASP A 124 7.66 0.75 28.45
C ASP A 124 7.21 0.40 27.02
N GLY A 125 6.64 -0.79 26.81
CA GLY A 125 6.15 -1.24 25.51
C GLY A 125 7.25 -1.75 24.58
N CYS A 126 8.49 -1.89 25.06
CA CYS A 126 9.59 -2.45 24.28
C CYS A 126 9.72 -3.97 24.45
N LEU A 127 10.25 -4.62 23.41
CA LEU A 127 10.77 -5.98 23.46
C LEU A 127 12.29 -5.90 23.44
N ARG A 128 12.94 -6.42 24.47
CA ARG A 128 14.41 -6.42 24.60
C ARG A 128 14.91 -7.84 24.36
N ILE A 129 15.67 -8.02 23.28
CA ILE A 129 16.40 -9.27 23.02
C ILE A 129 17.73 -9.16 23.76
N MET A 130 17.95 -10.06 24.70
CA MET A 130 19.13 -10.08 25.53
C MET A 130 20.10 -11.18 25.13
N ASP A 131 21.35 -11.05 25.56
CA ASP A 131 22.31 -12.15 25.51
C ASP A 131 22.05 -13.16 26.65
N ILE A 132 22.63 -14.35 26.55
CA ILE A 132 22.46 -15.42 27.54
C ILE A 132 22.94 -15.04 28.94
N LYS A 133 23.84 -14.05 29.07
CA LYS A 133 24.33 -13.54 30.36
C LYS A 133 23.44 -12.46 30.96
N LEU A 134 22.37 -12.05 30.27
CA LEU A 134 21.50 -10.95 30.66
C LEU A 134 22.27 -9.64 30.93
N SER A 135 23.29 -9.36 30.11
CA SER A 135 24.18 -8.19 30.24
C SER A 135 24.00 -7.16 29.13
N LEU A 136 23.66 -7.61 27.92
CA LEU A 136 23.46 -6.77 26.74
C LEU A 136 22.03 -6.94 26.25
N SER A 137 21.44 -5.85 25.74
CA SER A 137 20.11 -5.87 25.14
C SER A 137 20.08 -5.06 23.84
N SER A 138 19.23 -5.44 22.90
CA SER A 138 18.89 -4.58 21.76
C SER A 138 18.18 -3.29 22.24
N SER A 139 18.71 -2.11 21.90
CA SER A 139 18.05 -0.81 22.09
C SER A 139 17.32 -0.33 20.82
N PRO A 140 16.41 0.65 20.92
CA PRO A 140 15.86 1.36 19.77
C PRO A 140 16.95 2.03 18.91
N LEU A 141 16.73 2.10 17.58
CA LEU A 141 17.65 2.73 16.62
C LEU A 141 18.08 4.17 17.00
N PRO A 142 17.19 5.06 17.50
CA PRO A 142 17.55 6.42 17.87
C PRO A 142 18.58 6.53 19.00
N ASP A 143 18.69 5.51 19.84
CA ASP A 143 19.61 5.49 20.97
C ASP A 143 21.02 4.98 20.59
N TYR A 144 21.19 4.50 19.34
CA TYR A 144 22.50 4.09 18.83
C TYR A 144 23.28 5.29 18.30
N THR A 145 24.46 5.52 18.86
CA THR A 145 25.49 6.39 18.27
C THR A 145 26.32 5.57 17.28
N TYR A 146 25.99 5.67 15.99
CA TYR A 146 26.77 5.00 14.94
C TYR A 146 28.15 5.64 14.77
N GLN A 147 29.16 4.82 14.47
CA GLN A 147 30.51 5.33 14.11
C GLN A 147 30.47 6.12 12.80
N GLU A 148 29.60 5.72 11.88
CA GLU A 148 29.30 6.45 10.65
C GLU A 148 27.83 6.90 10.67
N PRO A 149 27.54 8.18 10.42
CA PRO A 149 26.17 8.65 10.48
C PRO A 149 25.36 8.08 9.31
N VAL A 150 24.22 7.47 9.62
CA VAL A 150 23.30 6.91 8.62
C VAL A 150 22.36 8.01 8.13
N CYS A 151 22.26 8.17 6.81
CA CYS A 151 21.30 9.08 6.18
C CYS A 151 19.89 8.46 6.24
N CYS A 152 19.08 8.88 7.20
CA CYS A 152 17.71 8.41 7.40
C CYS A 152 16.85 9.52 8.02
N THR A 153 16.28 10.35 7.16
CA THR A 153 15.45 11.50 7.55
C THR A 153 14.14 11.11 8.21
N SER A 154 13.68 9.86 8.02
CA SER A 154 12.51 9.32 8.73
C SER A 154 12.75 9.07 10.23
N LEU A 155 14.00 9.16 10.71
CA LEU A 155 14.31 9.12 12.15
C LEU A 155 14.07 10.47 12.83
N LEU A 156 13.92 11.55 12.06
CA LEU A 156 13.60 12.85 12.61
C LEU A 156 12.13 12.87 13.09
N PRO A 157 11.80 13.68 14.11
CA PRO A 157 10.41 13.85 14.52
C PRO A 157 9.52 14.29 13.32
N PRO A 158 8.27 13.79 13.21
CA PRO A 158 7.41 14.07 12.05
C PRO A 158 7.17 15.56 11.78
N SER A 159 7.11 16.37 12.83
CA SER A 159 6.98 17.84 12.72
C SER A 159 8.18 18.48 12.03
N VAL A 160 9.39 18.04 12.38
CA VAL A 160 10.65 18.53 11.82
C VAL A 160 10.82 18.04 10.39
N GLN A 161 10.45 16.78 10.11
CA GLN A 161 10.47 16.24 8.75
C GLN A 161 9.53 17.02 7.82
N SER A 162 8.33 17.38 8.29
CA SER A 162 7.36 18.16 7.54
C SER A 162 7.85 19.59 7.26
N GLN A 163 8.49 20.23 8.25
CA GLN A 163 9.14 21.53 8.05
C GLN A 163 10.28 21.46 7.04
N LEU A 164 11.14 20.45 7.16
CA LEU A 164 12.25 20.23 6.23
C LEU A 164 11.74 20.03 4.79
N GLN A 165 10.63 19.30 4.63
CA GLN A 165 9.97 19.14 3.34
C GLN A 165 9.53 20.50 2.77
N VAL A 166 8.84 21.34 3.56
CA VAL A 166 8.37 22.66 3.11
C VAL A 166 9.55 23.55 2.68
N LEU A 167 10.59 23.63 3.51
CA LEU A 167 11.75 24.49 3.26
C LEU A 167 12.51 24.12 1.98
N MET A 168 12.59 22.83 1.66
CA MET A 168 13.25 22.36 0.44
C MET A 168 12.35 22.39 -0.80
N SER A 169 11.03 22.34 -0.62
CA SER A 169 10.05 22.31 -1.72
C SER A 169 9.71 23.70 -2.28
N ILE A 170 9.88 24.76 -1.48
CA ILE A 170 9.61 26.14 -1.92
C ILE A 170 10.84 26.70 -2.66
N PRO A 171 10.67 27.36 -3.82
CA PRO A 171 11.77 28.00 -4.54
C PRO A 171 12.49 29.02 -3.65
N ALA A 172 13.79 28.82 -3.43
CA ALA A 172 14.60 29.84 -2.77
C ALA A 172 14.62 31.13 -3.60
N SER A 173 14.65 32.30 -2.92
CA SER A 173 14.82 33.58 -3.59
C SER A 173 16.06 33.54 -4.51
N LYS A 174 15.94 34.14 -5.71
CA LYS A 174 16.98 34.13 -6.76
C LYS A 174 18.36 34.56 -6.27
N ASP A 175 18.42 35.32 -5.18
CA ASP A 175 19.65 35.91 -4.63
C ASP A 175 20.29 35.07 -3.51
N VAL A 176 19.58 34.10 -2.92
CA VAL A 176 19.99 33.40 -1.69
C VAL A 176 20.35 31.93 -1.94
N GLY A 177 19.73 31.28 -2.94
CA GLY A 177 19.91 29.85 -3.20
C GLY A 177 19.48 28.96 -2.02
N TYR A 178 19.57 27.64 -2.18
CA TYR A 178 19.27 26.71 -1.09
C TYR A 178 20.40 26.70 -0.06
N SER A 179 20.07 27.08 1.18
CA SER A 179 21.00 26.96 2.30
C SER A 179 21.21 25.48 2.63
N THR A 180 22.48 25.07 2.72
CA THR A 180 22.88 23.73 3.18
C THR A 180 22.89 23.61 4.70
N ARG A 181 22.50 24.67 5.40
CA ARG A 181 22.40 24.69 6.86
C ARG A 181 21.15 25.45 7.28
N PHE A 182 20.32 24.78 8.07
CA PHE A 182 19.15 25.37 8.68
C PHE A 182 19.50 25.96 10.05
N THR A 183 18.74 26.98 10.42
CA THR A 183 18.87 27.75 11.66
C THR A 183 17.54 27.76 12.42
N VAL A 184 17.55 28.27 13.66
CA VAL A 184 16.31 28.43 14.45
C VAL A 184 15.33 29.41 13.77
N GLN A 185 15.82 30.31 12.92
CA GLN A 185 14.98 31.26 12.16
C GLN A 185 14.12 30.56 11.11
N ASP A 186 14.51 29.35 10.69
CA ASP A 186 13.77 28.52 9.75
C ASP A 186 12.65 27.70 10.43
N GLY A 187 12.42 27.91 11.73
CA GLY A 187 11.37 27.25 12.51
C GLY A 187 11.75 25.91 13.12
N ILE A 188 13.03 25.52 13.03
CA ILE A 188 13.55 24.26 13.60
C ILE A 188 13.91 24.44 15.09
N PRO A 189 13.39 23.60 16.00
CA PRO A 189 13.75 23.64 17.42
C PRO A 189 15.25 23.46 17.68
N LEU A 190 15.78 24.17 18.68
CA LEU A 190 17.22 24.21 18.99
C LEU A 190 17.79 22.82 19.35
N ASP A 191 16.99 21.99 20.03
CA ASP A 191 17.32 20.62 20.42
C ASP A 191 17.46 19.67 19.22
N GLN A 192 16.72 19.94 18.13
CA GLN A 192 16.71 19.13 16.91
C GLN A 192 17.66 19.65 15.83
N LEU A 193 18.11 20.92 15.93
CA LEU A 193 18.89 21.61 14.91
C LEU A 193 20.18 20.86 14.51
N LYS A 194 20.87 20.27 15.49
CA LYS A 194 22.10 19.51 15.26
C LYS A 194 21.81 18.26 14.43
N ALA A 195 20.82 17.48 14.83
CA ALA A 195 20.43 16.25 14.14
C ALA A 195 19.96 16.53 12.69
N VAL A 196 19.18 17.60 12.48
CA VAL A 196 18.74 18.00 11.14
C VAL A 196 19.92 18.37 10.24
N ASN A 197 20.82 19.24 10.72
CA ASN A 197 21.96 19.68 9.91
C ASN A 197 22.95 18.55 9.61
N GLU A 198 23.09 17.58 10.52
CA GLU A 198 23.87 16.35 10.27
C GLU A 198 23.23 15.50 9.16
N GLN A 199 21.90 15.32 9.18
CA GLN A 199 21.20 14.59 8.12
C GLN A 199 21.27 15.33 6.77
N VAL A 200 21.06 16.65 6.75
CA VAL A 200 21.11 17.47 5.54
C VAL A 200 22.52 17.50 4.93
N ALA A 201 23.57 17.43 5.75
CA ALA A 201 24.94 17.33 5.26
C ALA A 201 25.23 16.00 4.53
N LEU A 202 24.44 14.96 4.76
CA LEU A 202 24.53 13.67 4.07
C LEU A 202 23.66 13.62 2.80
N LEU A 203 22.77 14.59 2.59
CA LEU A 203 21.94 14.68 1.40
C LEU A 203 22.70 15.32 0.24
N ASP A 204 22.46 14.83 -0.97
CA ASP A 204 22.99 15.45 -2.20
C ASP A 204 22.16 16.67 -2.59
N MET A 205 22.54 17.83 -2.04
CA MET A 205 21.87 19.11 -2.27
C MET A 205 22.19 19.72 -3.66
N GLU A 206 23.07 19.12 -4.47
CA GLU A 206 23.38 19.60 -5.82
C GLU A 206 22.16 19.47 -6.76
N ALA A 207 21.32 18.46 -6.52
CA ALA A 207 20.07 18.24 -7.24
C ALA A 207 19.09 19.42 -7.11
N LEU A 208 19.09 20.13 -5.97
CA LEU A 208 18.24 21.30 -5.75
C LEU A 208 18.83 22.60 -6.31
N ARG A 209 20.16 22.66 -6.50
CA ARG A 209 20.88 23.87 -6.96
C ARG A 209 20.93 24.02 -8.47
N SER A 210 20.90 22.91 -9.19
CA SER A 210 21.20 22.87 -10.62
C SER A 210 20.02 23.27 -11.51
N CYS A 211 18.81 23.36 -10.96
CA CYS A 211 17.61 23.44 -11.77
C CYS A 211 16.73 24.66 -11.42
N LYS A 212 16.30 25.42 -12.45
CA LYS A 212 15.28 26.49 -12.33
C LYS A 212 13.90 25.84 -12.22
N LEU A 213 13.68 25.10 -11.14
CA LEU A 213 12.49 24.28 -10.96
C LEU A 213 11.34 25.10 -10.37
N GLY A 214 10.13 24.78 -10.81
CA GLY A 214 8.90 25.23 -10.14
C GLY A 214 8.67 24.46 -8.83
N THR A 215 7.70 24.89 -8.03
CA THR A 215 7.41 24.28 -6.72
C THR A 215 7.10 22.78 -6.83
N ALA A 216 6.37 22.34 -7.87
CA ALA A 216 6.06 20.92 -8.06
C ALA A 216 7.30 20.05 -8.34
N GLU A 217 8.22 20.55 -9.16
CA GLU A 217 9.47 19.86 -9.49
C GLU A 217 10.40 19.80 -8.29
N LEU A 218 10.51 20.90 -7.53
CA LEU A 218 11.27 20.95 -6.28
C LEU A 218 10.70 20.00 -5.23
N SER A 219 9.37 19.93 -5.14
CA SER A 219 8.69 19.02 -4.21
C SER A 219 8.95 17.55 -4.57
N LEU A 220 9.03 17.21 -5.86
CA LEU A 220 9.42 15.87 -6.32
C LEU A 220 10.87 15.55 -5.96
N VAL A 221 11.81 16.43 -6.26
CA VAL A 221 13.24 16.25 -5.92
C VAL A 221 13.42 16.12 -4.41
N THR A 222 12.72 16.96 -3.64
CA THR A 222 12.70 16.91 -2.18
C THR A 222 12.18 15.57 -1.67
N ALA A 223 11.08 15.05 -2.23
CA ALA A 223 10.54 13.75 -1.86
C ALA A 223 11.52 12.61 -2.16
N ILE A 224 12.24 12.68 -3.29
CA ILE A 224 13.29 11.70 -3.65
C ILE A 224 14.45 11.76 -2.66
N LEU A 225 14.94 12.96 -2.32
CA LEU A 225 16.03 13.15 -1.36
C LEU A 225 15.66 12.63 0.04
N LEU A 226 14.43 12.91 0.48
CA LEU A 226 13.89 12.44 1.76
C LEU A 226 13.47 10.96 1.74
N ARG A 227 13.50 10.29 0.58
CA ARG A 227 13.04 8.92 0.35
C ARG A 227 11.59 8.69 0.79
N ASP A 228 10.75 9.69 0.57
CA ASP A 228 9.34 9.67 0.95
C ASP A 228 8.48 9.17 -0.22
N LEU A 229 8.25 7.86 -0.26
CA LEU A 229 7.53 7.20 -1.36
C LEU A 229 6.13 7.79 -1.64
N PRO A 230 5.24 7.97 -0.64
CA PRO A 230 3.94 8.62 -0.85
C PRO A 230 4.01 10.00 -1.52
N ASN A 231 5.03 10.80 -1.18
CA ASN A 231 5.21 12.11 -1.79
C ASN A 231 5.86 12.03 -3.17
N ILE A 232 6.74 11.06 -3.44
CA ILE A 232 7.26 10.80 -4.79
C ILE A 232 6.10 10.47 -5.72
N ASP A 233 5.22 9.57 -5.29
CA ASP A 233 4.04 9.13 -6.02
C ASP A 233 3.10 10.31 -6.31
N PHE A 234 2.80 11.10 -5.27
CA PHE A 234 1.97 12.29 -5.37
C PHE A 234 2.52 13.31 -6.39
N TRP A 235 3.79 13.71 -6.23
CA TRP A 235 4.37 14.76 -7.07
C TRP A 235 4.66 14.31 -8.50
N THR A 236 4.94 13.03 -8.73
CA THR A 236 5.11 12.47 -10.08
C THR A 236 3.82 12.61 -10.88
N VAL A 237 2.68 12.22 -10.29
CA VAL A 237 1.36 12.33 -10.94
C VAL A 237 0.91 13.79 -11.03
N ALA A 238 1.10 14.57 -9.96
CA ALA A 238 0.71 15.98 -9.93
C ALA A 238 1.44 16.80 -11.00
N LEU A 239 2.76 16.62 -11.15
CA LEU A 239 3.56 17.35 -12.14
C LEU A 239 3.08 17.09 -13.58
N TYR A 240 2.78 15.83 -13.92
CA TYR A 240 2.21 15.47 -15.22
C TYR A 240 0.88 16.20 -15.48
N TYR A 241 -0.04 16.17 -14.50
CA TYR A 241 -1.36 16.77 -14.66
C TYR A 241 -1.35 18.30 -14.53
N LEU A 242 -0.41 18.90 -13.82
CA LEU A 242 -0.20 20.35 -13.80
C LEU A 242 0.25 20.87 -15.18
N GLN A 243 1.13 20.15 -15.88
CA GLN A 243 1.51 20.47 -17.26
C GLN A 243 0.30 20.41 -18.21
N ILE A 244 -0.52 19.35 -18.11
CA ILE A 244 -1.76 19.21 -18.90
C ILE A 244 -2.76 20.33 -18.55
N GLY A 245 -2.95 20.61 -17.26
CA GLY A 245 -3.86 21.64 -16.78
C GLY A 245 -3.46 23.04 -17.26
N ALA A 246 -2.16 23.34 -17.30
CA ALA A 246 -1.64 24.59 -17.86
C ALA A 246 -1.91 24.72 -19.36
N LEU A 247 -1.74 23.65 -20.14
CA LEU A 247 -2.07 23.63 -21.57
C LEU A 247 -3.59 23.82 -21.80
N GLN A 248 -4.44 23.14 -21.02
CA GLN A 248 -5.89 23.33 -21.09
C GLN A 248 -6.31 24.77 -20.75
N ALA A 249 -5.64 25.40 -19.78
CA ALA A 249 -5.90 26.79 -19.41
C ALA A 249 -5.48 27.78 -20.52
N GLN A 250 -4.42 27.47 -21.28
CA GLN A 250 -4.03 28.24 -22.46
C GLN A 250 -5.04 28.08 -23.60
N GLU A 251 -5.46 26.86 -23.91
CA GLU A 251 -6.48 26.56 -24.93
C GLU A 251 -7.82 27.26 -24.63
N ARG A 252 -8.23 27.35 -23.36
CA ARG A 252 -9.45 28.09 -22.97
C ARG A 252 -9.34 29.59 -23.25
N LYS A 253 -8.15 30.19 -23.11
CA LYS A 253 -7.92 31.60 -23.40
C LYS A 253 -7.93 31.88 -24.91
N GLU A 254 -7.32 31.00 -25.70
CA GLU A 254 -7.31 31.10 -27.17
C GLU A 254 -8.70 30.86 -27.78
N ASN A 255 -9.45 29.87 -27.28
CA ASN A 255 -10.81 29.59 -27.75
C ASN A 255 -11.82 30.70 -27.40
N HIS A 256 -11.58 31.49 -26.34
CA HIS A 256 -12.40 32.67 -26.04
C HIS A 256 -12.23 33.79 -27.09
N GLU A 257 -11.17 33.79 -27.89
CA GLU A 257 -10.96 34.72 -29.01
C GLU A 257 -11.55 34.18 -30.33
N GLU A 258 -11.55 32.85 -30.55
CA GLU A 258 -12.09 32.23 -31.78
C GLU A 258 -13.61 31.92 -31.73
N GLN A 259 -14.25 31.91 -30.56
CA GLN A 259 -15.67 31.55 -30.39
C GLN A 259 -16.69 32.62 -30.85
N LYS A 260 -16.28 33.68 -31.56
CA LYS A 260 -17.22 34.58 -32.24
C LYS A 260 -17.66 34.12 -33.64
N ASP A 261 -16.96 33.18 -34.29
CA ASP A 261 -17.19 32.90 -35.72
C ASP A 261 -17.60 31.47 -36.10
N LYS A 262 -17.75 30.52 -35.16
CA LYS A 262 -18.18 29.14 -35.49
C LYS A 262 -19.26 28.59 -34.57
N MET A 263 -20.36 29.32 -34.47
CA MET A 263 -21.64 28.78 -34.00
C MET A 263 -22.48 28.32 -35.19
N GLN A 264 -22.07 27.25 -35.87
CA GLN A 264 -22.93 26.47 -36.76
C GLN A 264 -22.20 25.20 -37.18
N ARG A 265 -22.81 24.05 -36.89
CA ARG A 265 -22.43 22.65 -37.21
C ARG A 265 -21.71 21.90 -36.09
N LEU A 266 -22.51 21.33 -35.19
CA LEU A 266 -22.13 20.10 -34.48
C LEU A 266 -23.35 19.18 -34.38
N ASP A 267 -23.79 18.68 -35.53
CA ASP A 267 -24.69 17.52 -35.58
C ASP A 267 -23.85 16.27 -35.86
N SER A 268 -24.08 15.24 -35.04
CA SER A 268 -23.64 13.84 -35.18
C SER A 268 -22.13 13.59 -35.26
N VAL A 269 -21.50 13.33 -34.10
CA VAL A 269 -20.28 12.51 -34.07
C VAL A 269 -20.73 11.05 -34.22
N PRO A 270 -20.29 10.31 -35.25
CA PRO A 270 -20.65 8.91 -35.41
C PRO A 270 -20.08 8.07 -34.28
N VAL A 271 -20.87 7.09 -33.82
CA VAL A 271 -20.59 6.16 -32.71
C VAL A 271 -19.42 5.19 -33.02
N SER A 272 -18.79 5.32 -34.19
CA SER A 272 -17.78 4.39 -34.72
C SER A 272 -16.33 4.69 -34.34
N ASP A 273 -15.99 5.91 -33.91
CA ASP A 273 -14.60 6.27 -33.60
C ASP A 273 -14.32 6.24 -32.10
N PHE A 274 -14.25 5.04 -31.51
CA PHE A 274 -13.74 4.84 -30.14
C PHE A 274 -12.22 5.12 -30.01
N LYS A 275 -11.54 5.43 -31.12
CA LYS A 275 -10.10 5.71 -31.13
C LYS A 275 -9.83 7.11 -30.58
N ARG A 276 -9.20 7.16 -29.41
CA ARG A 276 -8.78 8.43 -28.82
C ARG A 276 -7.59 9.02 -29.57
N ILE A 277 -7.53 10.34 -29.61
CA ILE A 277 -6.43 11.11 -30.21
C ILE A 277 -5.59 11.70 -29.07
N ASN A 278 -4.27 11.68 -29.23
CA ASN A 278 -3.37 12.35 -28.29
C ASN A 278 -3.54 13.86 -28.42
N LYS A 279 -4.16 14.50 -27.42
CA LYS A 279 -4.34 15.95 -27.39
C LYS A 279 -3.02 16.69 -27.09
N TYR A 280 -2.10 16.06 -26.35
CA TYR A 280 -0.88 16.70 -25.85
C TYR A 280 0.36 15.84 -26.14
N PRO A 281 0.80 15.73 -27.41
CA PRO A 281 1.94 14.90 -27.79
C PRO A 281 3.29 15.40 -27.27
N SER A 282 3.36 16.65 -26.79
CA SER A 282 4.56 17.26 -26.22
C SER A 282 4.87 16.77 -24.80
N VAL A 283 3.89 16.23 -24.08
CA VAL A 283 4.05 15.78 -22.69
C VAL A 283 4.34 14.27 -22.69
N GLN A 284 5.38 13.85 -21.96
CA GLN A 284 5.68 12.43 -21.80
C GLN A 284 4.60 11.78 -20.92
N PRO A 285 4.01 10.65 -21.34
CA PRO A 285 2.98 9.98 -20.56
C PRO A 285 3.55 9.41 -19.25
N LEU A 286 2.68 9.25 -18.26
CA LEU A 286 3.01 8.55 -17.02
C LEU A 286 3.45 7.10 -17.31
N ASP A 287 4.37 6.60 -16.48
CA ASP A 287 4.86 5.22 -16.56
C ASP A 287 3.74 4.21 -16.24
N THR A 288 3.93 2.97 -16.67
CA THR A 288 3.03 1.83 -16.54
C THR A 288 2.68 1.43 -15.10
N CYS A 289 3.48 1.85 -14.11
CA CYS A 289 3.13 1.69 -12.69
C CYS A 289 1.93 2.56 -12.28
N TRP A 290 1.62 3.61 -13.04
CA TRP A 290 0.52 4.54 -12.80
C TRP A 290 -0.71 4.26 -13.68
N ASP A 291 -0.92 3.02 -14.10
CA ASP A 291 -1.99 2.59 -15.01
C ASP A 291 -3.34 3.29 -14.73
N PHE A 292 -3.88 3.21 -13.51
CA PHE A 292 -5.18 3.82 -13.18
C PHE A 292 -5.20 5.34 -13.18
N LEU A 293 -4.03 5.99 -13.16
CA LEU A 293 -3.86 7.43 -13.16
C LEU A 293 -3.37 7.98 -14.51
N CYS A 294 -3.01 7.14 -15.49
CA CYS A 294 -2.64 7.63 -16.83
C CYS A 294 -3.80 8.34 -17.52
N ASP A 295 -3.51 9.20 -18.49
CA ASP A 295 -4.57 9.83 -19.27
C ASP A 295 -5.38 8.79 -20.08
N PRO A 296 -6.66 9.09 -20.34
CA PRO A 296 -7.54 8.29 -21.20
C PRO A 296 -6.90 7.75 -22.50
N TYR A 297 -6.09 8.54 -23.21
CA TYR A 297 -5.51 8.13 -24.48
C TYR A 297 -4.37 7.11 -24.28
N SER A 298 -3.39 7.45 -23.44
CA SER A 298 -2.26 6.57 -23.15
C SER A 298 -2.71 5.26 -22.52
N TYR A 299 -3.74 5.31 -21.66
CA TYR A 299 -4.32 4.12 -21.07
C TYR A 299 -4.93 3.18 -22.11
N GLN A 300 -5.77 3.69 -23.01
CA GLN A 300 -6.37 2.88 -24.09
C GLN A 300 -5.29 2.27 -24.99
N LYS A 301 -4.28 3.07 -25.37
CA LYS A 301 -3.14 2.61 -26.17
C LYS A 301 -2.41 1.44 -25.49
N LEU A 302 -2.11 1.56 -24.19
CA LEU A 302 -1.45 0.53 -23.41
C LEU A 302 -2.30 -0.74 -23.31
N GLN A 303 -3.61 -0.63 -23.13
CA GLN A 303 -4.50 -1.80 -23.14
C GLN A 303 -4.54 -2.48 -24.52
N LEU A 304 -4.54 -1.72 -25.61
CA LEU A 304 -4.46 -2.25 -26.97
C LEU A 304 -3.14 -2.98 -27.22
N GLU A 305 -2.00 -2.40 -26.79
CA GLU A 305 -0.69 -3.04 -26.88
C GLU A 305 -0.63 -4.36 -26.08
N ARG A 306 -1.20 -4.39 -24.87
CA ARG A 306 -1.36 -5.62 -24.08
C ARG A 306 -2.16 -6.67 -24.85
N VAL A 307 -3.29 -6.29 -25.45
CA VAL A 307 -4.11 -7.21 -26.25
C VAL A 307 -3.36 -7.73 -27.48
N ASN A 308 -2.60 -6.88 -28.17
CA ASN A 308 -1.77 -7.29 -29.32
C ASN A 308 -0.74 -8.36 -28.92
N LEU A 309 -0.12 -8.22 -27.73
CA LEU A 309 0.80 -9.24 -27.21
C LEU A 309 0.09 -10.56 -26.91
N TYR A 310 -1.12 -10.51 -26.35
CA TYR A 310 -1.92 -11.71 -26.10
C TYR A 310 -2.40 -12.38 -27.38
N GLU A 311 -2.69 -11.60 -28.42
CA GLU A 311 -3.06 -12.11 -29.75
C GLU A 311 -1.89 -12.81 -30.45
N TRP A 312 -0.67 -12.31 -30.29
CA TRP A 312 0.53 -12.92 -30.89
C TRP A 312 0.93 -14.24 -30.21
N ARG A 313 0.63 -14.39 -28.91
CA ARG A 313 0.92 -15.60 -28.13
C ARG A 313 -0.28 -16.54 -27.99
N ARG A 314 -1.20 -16.55 -28.97
CA ARG A 314 -2.37 -17.45 -28.94
C ARG A 314 -1.92 -18.92 -29.03
N GLY A 315 -2.51 -19.76 -28.20
CA GLY A 315 -2.25 -21.20 -28.17
C GLY A 315 -3.53 -22.00 -27.94
N ASP A 316 -4.26 -21.68 -26.87
CA ASP A 316 -5.50 -22.38 -26.51
C ASP A 316 -6.76 -21.62 -26.93
N TYR A 317 -7.85 -22.34 -27.23
CA TYR A 317 -9.16 -21.75 -27.53
C TYR A 317 -9.68 -20.82 -26.41
N LYS A 318 -9.49 -21.19 -25.14
CA LYS A 318 -9.85 -20.34 -23.99
C LYS A 318 -9.07 -19.02 -23.97
N HIS A 319 -7.83 -19.03 -24.47
CA HIS A 319 -7.02 -17.82 -24.57
C HIS A 319 -7.52 -16.94 -25.73
N THR A 320 -7.90 -17.53 -26.86
CA THR A 320 -8.56 -16.81 -27.97
C THR A 320 -9.86 -16.16 -27.51
N GLN A 321 -10.71 -16.85 -26.73
CA GLN A 321 -11.93 -16.27 -26.16
C GLN A 321 -11.64 -15.03 -25.29
N ARG A 322 -10.65 -15.09 -24.39
CA ARG A 322 -10.28 -13.93 -23.56
C ARG A 322 -9.76 -12.75 -24.38
N VAL A 323 -9.06 -13.01 -25.47
CA VAL A 323 -8.61 -11.95 -26.40
C VAL A 323 -9.79 -11.31 -27.10
N VAL A 324 -10.72 -12.12 -27.62
CA VAL A 324 -11.97 -11.63 -28.24
C VAL A 324 -12.78 -10.79 -27.26
N GLU A 325 -12.97 -11.26 -26.03
CA GLU A 325 -13.68 -10.51 -24.98
C GLU A 325 -13.05 -9.13 -24.74
N ARG A 326 -11.72 -9.07 -24.65
CA ARG A 326 -10.99 -7.80 -24.46
C ARG A 326 -11.09 -6.90 -25.69
N LEU A 327 -11.02 -7.43 -26.91
CA LEU A 327 -11.18 -6.65 -28.14
C LEU A 327 -12.58 -6.03 -28.26
N ILE A 328 -13.62 -6.81 -27.94
CA ILE A 328 -15.01 -6.32 -27.89
C ILE A 328 -15.13 -5.19 -26.87
N LEU A 329 -14.57 -5.40 -25.67
CA LEU A 329 -14.60 -4.36 -24.65
C LEU A 329 -13.88 -3.11 -25.17
N LEU A 330 -12.67 -3.20 -25.71
CA LEU A 330 -11.89 -2.06 -26.24
C LEU A 330 -12.47 -1.39 -27.50
N GLY A 331 -13.55 -1.91 -28.07
CA GLY A 331 -14.19 -1.36 -29.28
C GLY A 331 -13.52 -1.76 -30.60
N GLU A 332 -12.59 -2.72 -30.60
CA GLU A 332 -11.92 -3.26 -31.80
C GLU A 332 -12.74 -4.42 -32.40
N MET A 333 -13.91 -4.05 -32.92
CA MET A 333 -14.97 -4.99 -33.34
C MET A 333 -14.57 -5.85 -34.53
N ASP A 334 -13.92 -5.25 -35.54
CA ASP A 334 -13.52 -5.94 -36.76
C ASP A 334 -12.49 -7.04 -36.46
N ARG A 335 -11.53 -6.74 -35.58
CA ARG A 335 -10.54 -7.72 -35.11
C ARG A 335 -11.18 -8.83 -34.30
N ALA A 336 -12.13 -8.49 -33.41
CA ALA A 336 -12.87 -9.49 -32.64
C ALA A 336 -13.67 -10.45 -33.55
N VAL A 337 -14.30 -9.93 -34.61
CA VAL A 337 -15.03 -10.74 -35.60
C VAL A 337 -14.09 -11.67 -36.35
N GLN A 338 -12.93 -11.18 -36.81
CA GLN A 338 -11.93 -12.02 -37.47
C GLN A 338 -11.51 -13.19 -36.59
N LEU A 339 -11.19 -12.93 -35.31
CA LEU A 339 -10.79 -13.99 -34.37
C LEU A 339 -11.90 -14.99 -34.05
N LEU A 340 -13.16 -14.58 -34.03
CA LEU A 340 -14.31 -15.48 -33.84
C LEU A 340 -14.56 -16.38 -35.05
N LEU A 341 -14.25 -15.91 -36.26
CA LEU A 341 -14.39 -16.67 -37.50
C LEU A 341 -13.21 -17.62 -37.76
N GLU A 342 -12.08 -17.43 -37.05
CA GLU A 342 -10.93 -18.34 -37.06
C GLU A 342 -11.17 -19.64 -36.26
N THR A 343 -12.30 -19.77 -35.54
CA THR A 343 -12.62 -20.99 -34.79
C THR A 343 -12.82 -22.18 -35.74
N ASP A 344 -12.18 -23.32 -35.45
CA ASP A 344 -12.30 -24.55 -36.26
C ASP A 344 -13.73 -25.13 -36.24
N LEU A 345 -14.15 -25.72 -37.37
CA LEU A 345 -15.48 -26.36 -37.52
C LEU A 345 -15.71 -27.51 -36.53
N ASP A 346 -14.65 -28.19 -36.10
CA ASP A 346 -14.70 -29.31 -35.16
C ASP A 346 -14.88 -28.86 -33.71
N ASN A 347 -14.79 -27.56 -33.42
CA ASN A 347 -14.96 -27.01 -32.09
C ASN A 347 -16.47 -26.92 -31.73
N PRO A 348 -16.91 -27.41 -30.55
CA PRO A 348 -18.30 -27.31 -30.13
C PRO A 348 -18.85 -25.88 -30.08
N ASN A 349 -17.97 -24.88 -29.96
CA ASN A 349 -18.34 -23.47 -29.88
C ASN A 349 -18.31 -22.73 -31.22
N TYR A 350 -18.03 -23.41 -32.35
CA TYR A 350 -18.00 -22.79 -33.68
C TYR A 350 -19.31 -22.06 -34.02
N TYR A 351 -20.45 -22.71 -33.76
CA TYR A 351 -21.77 -22.14 -34.03
C TYR A 351 -22.07 -20.93 -33.14
N THR A 352 -21.68 -20.98 -31.86
CA THR A 352 -21.88 -19.88 -30.92
C THR A 352 -20.99 -18.68 -31.25
N ASP A 353 -19.75 -18.92 -31.66
CA ASP A 353 -18.81 -17.87 -32.05
C ASP A 353 -19.23 -17.21 -33.38
N GLY A 354 -19.72 -18.00 -34.34
CA GLY A 354 -20.31 -17.49 -35.58
C GLY A 354 -21.53 -16.60 -35.35
N ILE A 355 -22.44 -16.98 -34.45
CA ILE A 355 -23.58 -16.13 -34.06
C ILE A 355 -23.10 -14.86 -33.34
N LYS A 356 -22.11 -14.98 -32.44
CA LYS A 356 -21.54 -13.83 -31.72
C LYS A 356 -20.89 -12.85 -32.70
N ALA A 357 -20.17 -13.33 -33.71
CA ALA A 357 -19.58 -12.53 -34.78
C ALA A 357 -20.65 -11.81 -35.63
N CYS A 358 -21.71 -12.50 -36.02
CA CYS A 358 -22.84 -11.91 -36.73
C CYS A 358 -23.56 -10.84 -35.91
N LEU A 359 -23.75 -11.08 -34.61
CA LEU A 359 -24.36 -10.11 -33.70
C LEU A 359 -23.48 -8.86 -33.58
N VAL A 360 -22.18 -9.04 -33.34
CA VAL A 360 -21.18 -7.96 -33.24
C VAL A 360 -21.17 -7.09 -34.50
N ALA A 361 -21.23 -7.70 -35.69
CA ALA A 361 -21.21 -6.99 -36.96
C ALA A 361 -22.51 -6.22 -37.28
N THR A 362 -23.66 -6.62 -36.71
CA THR A 362 -24.98 -6.07 -37.06
C THR A 362 -25.56 -5.09 -36.03
N ILE A 363 -25.02 -5.09 -34.81
CA ILE A 363 -25.63 -4.45 -33.63
C ILE A 363 -25.77 -2.93 -33.70
N GLN A 364 -24.94 -2.26 -34.51
CA GLN A 364 -24.89 -0.80 -34.58
C GLN A 364 -26.05 -0.19 -35.40
N SER A 365 -26.89 -1.01 -36.05
CA SER A 365 -27.82 -0.55 -37.08
C SER A 365 -29.30 -0.44 -36.69
N THR A 366 -29.76 -1.09 -35.60
CA THR A 366 -31.20 -1.19 -35.29
C THR A 366 -31.57 -0.91 -33.82
N GLY A 367 -32.39 0.11 -33.58
CA GLY A 367 -32.80 0.53 -32.23
C GLY A 367 -33.68 -0.48 -31.45
N ALA A 368 -34.48 -1.29 -32.15
CA ALA A 368 -35.30 -2.34 -31.52
C ALA A 368 -34.42 -3.48 -30.95
N ALA A 369 -33.35 -3.85 -31.65
CA ALA A 369 -32.41 -4.86 -31.18
C ALA A 369 -31.68 -4.40 -29.92
N GLN A 370 -31.29 -3.12 -29.84
CA GLN A 370 -30.61 -2.56 -28.66
C GLN A 370 -31.44 -2.69 -27.37
N SER A 371 -32.76 -2.51 -27.43
CA SER A 371 -33.65 -2.68 -26.28
C SER A 371 -33.71 -4.12 -25.78
N THR A 372 -33.81 -5.09 -26.70
CA THR A 372 -33.80 -6.51 -26.35
C THR A 372 -32.44 -6.95 -25.79
N ILE A 373 -31.34 -6.48 -26.39
CA ILE A 373 -29.99 -6.77 -25.91
C ILE A 373 -29.75 -6.20 -24.51
N LYS A 374 -30.23 -4.98 -24.24
CA LYS A 374 -30.17 -4.39 -22.89
C LYS A 374 -30.90 -5.28 -21.88
N LEU A 375 -32.09 -5.79 -22.22
CA LEU A 375 -32.85 -6.67 -21.34
C LEU A 375 -32.08 -7.97 -21.05
N VAL A 376 -31.55 -8.61 -22.09
CA VAL A 376 -30.73 -9.84 -21.96
C VAL A 376 -29.51 -9.57 -21.09
N ALA A 377 -28.81 -8.45 -21.32
CA ALA A 377 -27.65 -8.05 -20.53
C ALA A 377 -27.99 -7.89 -19.04
N THR A 378 -29.08 -7.18 -18.73
CA THR A 378 -29.51 -7.01 -17.32
C THR A 378 -29.88 -8.33 -16.65
N ASN A 379 -30.49 -9.26 -17.39
CA ASN A 379 -30.83 -10.59 -16.88
C ASN A 379 -29.56 -11.44 -16.63
N LEU A 380 -28.57 -11.38 -17.53
CA LEU A 380 -27.28 -12.06 -17.34
C LEU A 380 -26.54 -11.54 -16.10
N ILE A 381 -26.50 -10.23 -15.91
CA ILE A 381 -25.89 -9.59 -14.73
C ILE A 381 -26.61 -10.05 -13.46
N ALA A 382 -27.94 -10.05 -13.45
CA ALA A 382 -28.75 -10.50 -12.32
C ALA A 382 -28.50 -11.99 -11.96
N ASN A 383 -28.21 -12.83 -12.95
CA ASN A 383 -27.90 -14.25 -12.76
C ASN A 383 -26.42 -14.54 -12.44
N GLY A 384 -25.58 -13.51 -12.26
CA GLY A 384 -24.17 -13.64 -11.88
C GLY A 384 -23.15 -13.62 -13.02
N ASN A 385 -23.61 -13.60 -14.28
CA ASN A 385 -22.76 -13.50 -15.48
C ASN A 385 -22.54 -12.03 -15.84
N ILE A 386 -21.79 -11.34 -14.97
CA ILE A 386 -21.64 -9.88 -15.00
C ILE A 386 -20.91 -9.42 -16.29
N TRP A 387 -19.84 -10.11 -16.67
CA TRP A 387 -18.98 -9.69 -17.79
C TRP A 387 -19.65 -9.84 -19.15
N GLU A 388 -20.41 -10.92 -19.36
CA GLU A 388 -21.17 -11.15 -20.59
C GLU A 388 -22.24 -10.06 -20.76
N GLY A 389 -22.93 -9.69 -19.67
CA GLY A 389 -23.88 -8.58 -19.70
C GLY A 389 -23.21 -7.22 -19.95
N VAL A 390 -22.08 -6.95 -19.32
CA VAL A 390 -21.32 -5.69 -19.56
C VAL A 390 -20.82 -5.61 -21.00
N GLN A 391 -20.33 -6.70 -21.58
CA GLN A 391 -19.94 -6.76 -22.99
C GLN A 391 -21.12 -6.36 -23.90
N LEU A 392 -22.30 -6.96 -23.69
CA LEU A 392 -23.50 -6.63 -24.45
C LEU A 392 -23.90 -5.15 -24.31
N LEU A 393 -23.73 -4.55 -23.12
CA LEU A 393 -23.98 -3.12 -22.90
C LEU A 393 -22.96 -2.24 -23.65
N CYS A 394 -21.69 -2.63 -23.70
CA CYS A 394 -20.66 -1.94 -24.49
C CYS A 394 -20.96 -2.01 -25.99
N LEU A 395 -21.40 -3.17 -26.50
CA LEU A 395 -21.76 -3.37 -27.91
C LEU A 395 -22.84 -2.40 -28.40
N ILE A 396 -23.83 -2.10 -27.55
CA ILE A 396 -24.94 -1.18 -27.88
C ILE A 396 -24.64 0.29 -27.56
N GLY A 397 -23.39 0.63 -27.21
CA GLY A 397 -23.00 1.99 -26.84
C GLY A 397 -23.49 2.44 -25.46
N LYS A 398 -23.90 1.51 -24.58
CA LYS A 398 -24.33 1.78 -23.20
C LYS A 398 -23.29 1.34 -22.16
N GLY A 399 -22.02 1.57 -22.45
CA GLY A 399 -20.92 1.19 -21.55
C GLY A 399 -20.99 1.83 -20.16
N LEU A 400 -21.56 3.04 -20.04
CA LEU A 400 -21.78 3.69 -18.75
C LEU A 400 -22.74 2.91 -17.84
N ASP A 401 -23.81 2.33 -18.40
CA ASP A 401 -24.72 1.45 -17.66
C ASP A 401 -23.93 0.22 -17.16
N GLY A 402 -23.03 -0.33 -17.98
CA GLY A 402 -22.12 -1.41 -17.60
C GLY A 402 -21.21 -1.04 -16.42
N CYS A 403 -20.59 0.14 -16.44
CA CYS A 403 -19.78 0.64 -15.32
C CYS A 403 -20.60 0.79 -14.03
N ARG A 404 -21.85 1.29 -14.13
CA ARG A 404 -22.75 1.42 -12.96
C ARG A 404 -23.10 0.07 -12.35
N TYR A 405 -23.34 -0.95 -13.17
CA TYR A 405 -23.52 -2.31 -12.67
C TYR A 405 -22.24 -2.81 -11.99
N LEU A 406 -21.08 -2.72 -12.63
CA LEU A 406 -19.80 -3.13 -12.02
C LEU A 406 -19.57 -2.46 -10.65
N SER A 407 -19.79 -1.14 -10.54
CA SER A 407 -19.69 -0.41 -9.28
C SER A 407 -20.66 -0.94 -8.21
N SER A 408 -21.91 -1.26 -8.58
CA SER A 408 -22.93 -1.78 -7.65
C SER A 408 -22.58 -3.17 -7.08
N TYR A 409 -21.85 -3.99 -7.85
CA TYR A 409 -21.32 -5.29 -7.40
C TYR A 409 -19.95 -5.18 -6.70
N GLY A 410 -19.45 -3.96 -6.44
CA GLY A 410 -18.16 -3.73 -5.78
C GLY A 410 -16.94 -3.93 -6.69
N LEU A 411 -17.14 -4.13 -8.00
CA LEU A 411 -16.09 -4.34 -8.98
C LEU A 411 -15.57 -3.00 -9.54
N TRP A 412 -14.94 -2.20 -8.67
CA TRP A 412 -14.50 -0.83 -9.00
C TRP A 412 -13.32 -0.78 -9.98
N GLU A 413 -12.28 -1.59 -9.77
CA GLU A 413 -11.14 -1.66 -10.69
C GLU A 413 -11.58 -2.01 -12.13
N PRO A 414 -12.42 -3.05 -12.36
CA PRO A 414 -13.07 -3.29 -13.65
C PRO A 414 -13.84 -2.10 -14.23
N ALA A 415 -14.61 -1.39 -13.40
CA ALA A 415 -15.39 -0.24 -13.84
C ALA A 415 -14.49 0.90 -14.32
N VAL A 416 -13.41 1.19 -13.57
CA VAL A 416 -12.40 2.19 -13.92
C VAL A 416 -11.67 1.81 -15.20
N TRP A 417 -11.26 0.54 -15.33
CA TRP A 417 -10.63 0.02 -16.54
C TRP A 417 -11.52 0.25 -17.76
N LEU A 418 -12.81 -0.08 -17.66
CA LEU A 418 -13.75 0.07 -18.77
C LEU A 418 -14.00 1.55 -19.11
N ALA A 419 -14.20 2.38 -18.09
CA ALA A 419 -14.41 3.82 -18.23
C ALA A 419 -13.23 4.50 -18.92
N LYS A 420 -12.02 4.20 -18.44
CA LYS A 420 -10.78 4.72 -19.02
C LYS A 420 -10.42 4.08 -20.35
N SER A 421 -11.03 2.99 -20.77
CA SER A 421 -10.69 2.37 -22.06
C SER A 421 -11.57 2.88 -23.20
N ILE A 422 -12.88 3.04 -22.97
CA ILE A 422 -13.84 3.23 -24.09
C ILE A 422 -14.76 4.45 -23.90
N LEU A 423 -15.12 4.79 -22.66
CA LEU A 423 -16.18 5.77 -22.44
C LEU A 423 -15.79 7.18 -22.91
N PRO A 424 -16.75 7.99 -23.37
CA PRO A 424 -16.53 9.41 -23.63
C PRO A 424 -15.99 10.15 -22.38
N PRO A 425 -15.26 11.27 -22.55
CA PRO A 425 -14.65 11.99 -21.44
C PRO A 425 -15.62 12.40 -20.32
N ALA A 426 -16.86 12.78 -20.67
CA ALA A 426 -17.89 13.16 -19.72
C ALA A 426 -18.38 11.97 -18.86
N GLU A 427 -18.59 10.81 -19.48
CA GLU A 427 -19.02 9.59 -18.80
C GLU A 427 -17.90 8.99 -17.94
N ASN A 428 -16.65 9.01 -18.44
CA ASN A 428 -15.47 8.59 -17.69
C ASN A 428 -15.31 9.41 -16.39
N LEU A 429 -15.52 10.73 -16.47
CA LEU A 429 -15.47 11.61 -15.31
C LEU A 429 -16.57 11.30 -14.28
N GLU A 430 -17.77 10.89 -14.71
CA GLU A 430 -18.83 10.45 -13.78
C GLU A 430 -18.40 9.21 -12.98
N VAL A 431 -17.85 8.20 -13.67
CA VAL A 431 -17.43 6.93 -13.04
C VAL A 431 -16.27 7.17 -12.07
N LEU A 432 -15.26 7.95 -12.48
CA LEU A 432 -14.09 8.22 -11.64
C LEU A 432 -14.44 9.06 -10.41
N LYS A 433 -15.37 10.02 -10.49
CA LYS A 433 -15.84 10.76 -9.30
C LYS A 433 -16.50 9.83 -8.26
N LYS A 434 -17.37 8.93 -8.70
CA LYS A 434 -17.98 7.94 -7.81
C LYS A 434 -16.94 7.01 -7.18
N TRP A 435 -15.88 6.72 -7.92
CA TRP A 435 -14.77 5.94 -7.39
C TRP A 435 -13.97 6.72 -6.34
N VAL A 436 -13.74 8.02 -6.51
CA VAL A 436 -13.14 8.89 -5.47
C VAL A 436 -13.96 8.85 -4.17
N ASP A 437 -15.29 8.96 -4.27
CA ASP A 437 -16.17 8.87 -3.10
C ASP A 437 -16.03 7.50 -2.40
N HIS A 438 -15.92 6.42 -3.18
CA HIS A 438 -15.69 5.08 -2.67
C HIS A 438 -14.32 4.92 -1.98
N LEU A 439 -13.24 5.40 -2.60
CA LEU A 439 -11.88 5.37 -2.05
C LEU A 439 -11.79 6.15 -0.73
N SER A 440 -12.47 7.31 -0.68
CA SER A 440 -12.58 8.12 0.53
C SER A 440 -13.24 7.36 1.68
N ASN A 441 -14.24 6.53 1.38
CA ASN A 441 -14.92 5.69 2.38
C ASN A 441 -14.09 4.49 2.84
N ILE A 442 -13.23 3.93 1.98
CA ILE A 442 -12.32 2.82 2.34
C ILE A 442 -11.14 3.33 3.19
N GLY A 443 -10.77 4.61 3.03
CA GLY A 443 -9.61 5.21 3.71
C GLY A 443 -8.35 5.28 2.83
N GLU A 444 -8.46 4.98 1.53
CA GLU A 444 -7.41 5.12 0.53
C GLU A 444 -7.29 6.59 0.07
N LYS A 445 -6.89 7.44 1.02
CA LYS A 445 -6.89 8.90 0.91
C LYS A 445 -5.98 9.43 -0.18
N ASP A 446 -4.74 8.95 -0.24
CA ASP A 446 -3.74 9.44 -1.20
C ASP A 446 -4.15 9.11 -2.65
N LEU A 447 -4.69 7.91 -2.90
CA LEU A 447 -5.20 7.52 -4.22
C LEU A 447 -6.42 8.35 -4.63
N ALA A 448 -7.34 8.64 -3.69
CA ALA A 448 -8.51 9.48 -3.98
C ALA A 448 -8.11 10.89 -4.46
N VAL A 449 -7.11 11.50 -3.81
CA VAL A 449 -6.55 12.80 -4.23
C VAL A 449 -5.91 12.69 -5.62
N LEU A 450 -5.11 11.66 -5.86
CA LEU A 450 -4.44 11.45 -7.15
C LEU A 450 -5.43 11.28 -8.31
N VAL A 451 -6.56 10.59 -8.07
CA VAL A 451 -7.63 10.46 -9.07
C VAL A 451 -8.25 11.83 -9.37
N LEU A 452 -8.48 12.69 -8.38
CA LEU A 452 -8.99 14.06 -8.61
C LEU A 452 -7.99 14.91 -9.41
N ILE A 453 -6.69 14.78 -9.13
CA ILE A 453 -5.63 15.43 -9.91
C ILE A 453 -5.64 14.89 -11.35
N SER A 454 -5.82 13.58 -11.56
CA SER A 454 -5.91 12.99 -12.89
C SER A 454 -7.10 13.49 -13.73
N LEU A 455 -8.16 13.92 -13.04
CA LEU A 455 -9.34 14.55 -13.65
C LEU A 455 -9.18 16.06 -13.86
N CYS A 456 -8.01 16.63 -13.53
CA CYS A 456 -7.74 18.07 -13.50
C CYS A 456 -8.72 18.84 -12.58
N GLN A 457 -9.26 18.19 -11.55
CA GLN A 457 -10.15 18.81 -10.55
C GLN A 457 -9.35 19.25 -9.31
N PHE A 458 -8.42 20.19 -9.53
CA PHE A 458 -7.45 20.61 -8.51
C PHE A 458 -8.10 21.22 -7.25
N GLU A 459 -9.18 21.97 -7.40
CA GLU A 459 -9.90 22.58 -6.27
C GLU A 459 -10.45 21.53 -5.31
N LYS A 460 -11.11 20.51 -5.85
CA LYS A 460 -11.60 19.39 -5.04
C LYS A 460 -10.48 18.57 -4.43
N ALA A 461 -9.34 18.45 -5.12
CA ALA A 461 -8.16 17.80 -4.58
C ALA A 461 -7.61 18.57 -3.37
N LEU A 462 -7.58 19.90 -3.42
CA LEU A 462 -7.20 20.77 -2.30
C LEU A 462 -8.17 20.63 -1.12
N GLU A 463 -9.48 20.71 -1.37
CA GLU A 463 -10.51 20.50 -0.33
C GLU A 463 -10.36 19.13 0.36
N LEU A 464 -10.12 18.07 -0.43
CA LEU A 464 -9.94 16.73 0.10
C LEU A 464 -8.66 16.61 0.95
N LEU A 465 -7.54 17.19 0.50
CA LEU A 465 -6.28 17.22 1.25
C LEU A 465 -6.44 17.93 2.61
N ILE A 466 -7.15 19.07 2.63
CA ILE A 466 -7.45 19.81 3.86
C ILE A 466 -8.34 18.97 4.78
N SER A 467 -9.38 18.33 4.25
CA SER A 467 -10.28 17.47 5.04
C SER A 467 -9.55 16.29 5.68
N TYR A 468 -8.45 15.82 5.07
CA TYR A 468 -7.63 14.73 5.56
C TYR A 468 -6.51 15.17 6.52
N GLY A 469 -6.34 16.47 6.76
CA GLY A 469 -5.27 17.02 7.59
C GLY A 469 -3.90 17.05 6.91
N GLN A 470 -3.83 16.90 5.58
CA GLN A 470 -2.58 16.99 4.80
C GLN A 470 -2.33 18.44 4.34
N GLU A 471 -2.30 19.38 5.30
CA GLU A 471 -2.20 20.82 5.05
C GLU A 471 -0.92 21.22 4.29
N VAL A 472 0.20 20.57 4.61
CA VAL A 472 1.49 20.83 3.94
C VAL A 472 1.42 20.49 2.45
N LYS A 473 0.86 19.32 2.10
CA LYS A 473 0.69 18.92 0.69
C LYS A 473 -0.29 19.86 -0.03
N ALA A 474 -1.39 20.26 0.64
CA ALA A 474 -2.35 21.20 0.08
C ALA A 474 -1.71 22.57 -0.21
N GLY A 475 -0.93 23.11 0.73
CA GLY A 475 -0.24 24.38 0.58
C GLY A 475 0.80 24.36 -0.56
N LEU A 476 1.61 23.30 -0.63
CA LEU A 476 2.57 23.13 -1.73
C LEU A 476 1.87 22.96 -3.09
N LEU A 477 0.77 22.22 -3.15
CA LEU A 477 -0.02 22.05 -4.37
C LEU A 477 -0.62 23.38 -4.83
N LEU A 478 -1.12 24.19 -3.89
CA LEU A 478 -1.66 25.53 -4.17
C LEU A 478 -0.59 26.46 -4.77
N ILE A 479 0.61 26.48 -4.21
CA ILE A 479 1.73 27.26 -4.77
C ILE A 479 2.10 26.74 -6.17
N ALA A 480 2.14 25.41 -6.36
CA ALA A 480 2.38 24.84 -7.67
C ALA A 480 1.30 25.24 -8.70
N LEU A 481 0.02 25.28 -8.33
CA LEU A 481 -1.04 25.76 -9.22
C LEU A 481 -0.82 27.21 -9.66
N GLN A 482 -0.33 28.07 -8.75
CA GLN A 482 0.03 29.46 -9.06
C GLN A 482 1.22 29.54 -10.03
N ASP A 483 2.26 28.72 -9.82
CA ASP A 483 3.43 28.64 -10.72
C ASP A 483 3.01 28.27 -12.16
N PHE A 484 2.07 27.32 -12.29
CA PHE A 484 1.52 26.89 -13.58
C PHE A 484 0.41 27.80 -14.12
N LYS A 485 0.05 28.89 -13.41
CA LYS A 485 -0.99 29.86 -13.77
C LYS A 485 -2.37 29.23 -14.00
N ILE A 486 -2.67 28.16 -13.25
CA ILE A 486 -3.98 27.51 -13.26
C ILE A 486 -4.92 28.31 -12.35
N PRO A 487 -6.13 28.70 -12.82
CA PRO A 487 -7.05 29.47 -11.99
C PRO A 487 -7.57 28.62 -10.83
N VAL A 488 -7.62 29.21 -9.64
CA VAL A 488 -8.18 28.63 -8.42
C VAL A 488 -9.16 29.64 -7.83
N GLU A 489 -10.35 29.20 -7.41
CA GLU A 489 -11.32 30.07 -6.75
C GLU A 489 -10.79 30.68 -5.43
N ASN A 490 -11.10 31.96 -5.21
CA ASN A 490 -10.65 32.71 -4.03
C ASN A 490 -11.17 32.17 -2.68
N ASN A 491 -12.16 31.27 -2.67
CA ASN A 491 -12.71 30.70 -1.43
C ASN A 491 -11.80 29.62 -0.83
N ILE A 492 -10.82 29.12 -1.59
CA ILE A 492 -9.86 28.09 -1.18
C ILE A 492 -8.51 28.72 -0.78
N LEU A 493 -8.28 29.99 -1.18
CA LEU A 493 -7.19 30.85 -0.71
C LEU A 493 -7.47 31.42 0.67
#